data_AF-A0A2G1VWL0-F1
#
_entry.id   AF-A0A2G1VWL0-F1
#
_cell.length_a   1.000
_cell.length_b   1.000
_cell.length_c   1.000
_cell.angle_alpha   90.00
_cell.angle_beta   90.00
_cell.angle_gamma   90.00
#
_symmetry.space_group_name_H-M   'P 1'
#
loop_
_entity.id
_entity.type
_entity.pdbx_description
1 polymer ?
#
loop_
_entity_poly.entity_id
_entity_poly.type
_entity_poly.pdbx_seq_one_letter_code
_entity_poly.pdbx_strand_id
1 'polypeptide(L)' 'MLKRFSLTVLFLLLSFAMQAQCAMCRAVLESETDNSMAEGVNNGIVYLAAIPYLLMGGLIYFIYRSRRKSS' A
#
# COMPACT_ATOMS: atom_id res chain seq x y z
N MET A 1 -34.07 9.00 8.84
CA MET A 1 -33.81 7.72 8.14
C MET A 1 -33.40 7.95 6.68
N LEU A 2 -34.24 8.58 5.86
CA LEU A 2 -34.03 8.76 4.41
C LEU A 2 -32.74 9.52 4.01
N LYS A 3 -32.35 10.56 4.77
CA LYS A 3 -31.12 11.32 4.52
C LYS A 3 -29.84 10.52 4.78
N ARG A 4 -29.86 9.62 5.78
CA ARG A 4 -28.73 8.73 6.07
C ARG A 4 -28.63 7.63 5.01
N PHE A 5 -29.77 7.08 4.61
CA PHE A 5 -29.84 6.11 3.50
C PHE A 5 -29.33 6.70 2.18
N SER A 6 -29.74 7.94 1.86
CA SER A 6 -29.28 8.68 0.68
C SER A 6 -27.76 8.91 0.68
N LEU A 7 -27.17 9.24 1.83
CA LEU A 7 -25.72 9.40 1.96
C LEU A 7 -24.96 8.09 1.77
N THR A 8 -25.48 6.98 2.29
CA THR A 8 -24.86 5.65 2.10
C THR A 8 -24.90 5.22 0.63
N VAL A 9 -26.02 5.44 -0.06
CA VAL A 9 -26.16 5.15 -1.49
C VAL A 9 -25.22 6.02 -2.33
N LEU A 10 -25.11 7.30 -2.01
CA LEU A 10 -24.18 8.22 -2.69
C LEU A 10 -22.72 7.78 -2.52
N PHE A 11 -22.32 7.39 -1.31
CA PHE A 11 -20.97 6.91 -1.03
C PHE A 11 -20.64 5.62 -1.79
N LEU A 12 -21.60 4.71 -1.89
CA LEU A 12 -21.45 3.47 -2.66
C LEU A 12 -21.27 3.77 -4.17
N LEU A 13 -22.07 4.67 -4.73
CA LEU A 13 -21.96 5.06 -6.14
C LEU A 13 -20.63 5.77 -6.45
N LEU A 14 -20.13 6.62 -5.55
CA LEU A 14 -18.80 7.22 -5.70
C LEU A 14 -17.69 6.16 -5.67
N SER A 15 -17.84 5.12 -4.86
CA SER A 15 -16.85 4.04 -4.78
C SER A 15 -16.74 3.25 -6.09
N PHE A 16 -17.84 3.12 -6.85
CA PHE A 16 -17.83 2.52 -8.18
C PHE A 16 -17.26 3.46 -9.26
N ALA A 17 -17.44 4.78 -9.10
CA ALA A 17 -16.85 5.78 -10.00
C ALA A 17 -15.34 5.96 -9.76
N MET A 18 -14.85 5.60 -8.58
CA MET A 18 -13.43 5.50 -8.30
C MET A 18 -12.89 4.19 -8.90
N GLN A 19 -12.44 4.25 -10.15
CA GLN A 19 -11.56 3.22 -10.69
C GLN A 19 -10.33 3.13 -9.78
N ALA A 20 -10.14 1.99 -9.10
CA ALA A 20 -8.86 1.70 -8.48
C ALA A 20 -7.80 1.72 -9.59
N GLN A 21 -6.94 2.74 -9.60
CA GLN A 21 -5.90 2.94 -10.61
C GLN A 21 -4.84 1.83 -10.63
N CYS A 22 -5.00 0.78 -9.83
CA CYS A 22 -4.08 -0.35 -9.76
C CYS A 22 -4.04 -1.18 -11.05
N ALA A 23 -5.11 -1.24 -11.84
CA ALA A 23 -5.13 -1.97 -13.12
C ALA A 23 -4.72 -1.10 -14.34
N MET A 24 -4.85 0.22 -14.23
CA MET A 24 -4.43 1.17 -15.28
C MET A 24 -2.90 1.31 -15.32
N CYS A 25 -2.26 1.40 -14.14
CA CYS A 25 -0.79 1.46 -14.07
C CYS A 25 -0.15 0.19 -14.64
N ARG A 26 -0.77 -0.98 -14.41
CA ARG A 26 -0.25 -2.27 -14.91
C ARG A 26 -0.36 -2.36 -16.44
N ALA A 27 -1.48 -1.94 -17.03
CA ALA A 27 -1.67 -1.95 -18.47
C ALA A 27 -0.73 -1.00 -19.21
N VAL A 28 -0.44 0.19 -18.65
CA VAL A 28 0.59 1.10 -19.18
C VAL A 28 1.96 0.44 -19.11
N LEU A 29 2.37 -0.05 -17.93
CA LEU A 29 3.68 -0.69 -17.75
C LEU A 29 3.91 -1.93 -18.63
N GLU A 30 2.86 -2.70 -18.92
CA GLU A 30 2.93 -3.87 -19.81
C GLU A 30 2.85 -3.51 -21.30
N SER A 31 2.35 -2.33 -21.64
CA SER A 31 2.27 -1.83 -23.03
C SER A 31 3.50 -1.04 -23.45
N GLU A 32 4.33 -0.61 -22.49
CA GLU A 32 5.60 0.05 -22.77
C GLU A 32 6.60 -0.95 -23.38
N THR A 33 7.16 -0.60 -24.54
CA THR A 33 8.21 -1.42 -25.19
C THR A 33 9.55 -1.39 -24.45
N ASP A 34 9.73 -0.44 -23.54
CA ASP A 34 10.91 -0.29 -22.70
C ASP A 34 10.63 -0.79 -21.28
N ASN A 35 11.38 -1.81 -20.85
CA ASN A 35 11.22 -2.45 -19.55
C ASN A 35 11.72 -1.58 -18.37
N SER A 36 12.36 -0.44 -18.64
CA SER A 36 12.91 0.46 -17.62
C SER A 36 11.86 0.93 -16.59
N MET A 37 10.63 1.19 -17.04
CA MET A 37 9.53 1.58 -16.15
C MET A 37 9.04 0.41 -15.28
N ALA A 38 8.97 -0.80 -15.83
CA ALA A 38 8.58 -2.00 -15.09
C ALA A 38 9.61 -2.33 -13.99
N GLU A 39 10.91 -2.20 -14.28
CA GLU A 39 11.97 -2.34 -13.29
C GLU A 39 11.89 -1.28 -12.18
N GLY A 40 11.62 -0.02 -12.53
CA GLY A 40 11.43 1.06 -11.57
C GLY A 40 10.30 0.77 -10.57
N VAL A 41 9.18 0.24 -11.05
CA VAL A 41 8.04 -0.14 -10.19
C VAL A 41 8.36 -1.35 -9.33
N ASN A 42 9.02 -2.39 -9.87
CA ASN A 42 9.43 -3.56 -9.09
C ASN A 42 10.37 -3.17 -7.94
N ASN A 43 11.35 -2.30 -8.22
CA ASN A 43 12.23 -1.74 -7.21
C ASN A 43 11.47 -0.92 -6.16
N GLY A 44 10.47 -0.15 -6.59
CA GLY A 44 9.58 0.58 -5.69
C GLY A 44 8.79 -0.33 -4.74
N ILE A 45 8.24 -1.44 -5.25
CA ILE A 45 7.52 -2.43 -4.42
C ILE A 45 8.45 -3.01 -3.36
N VAL A 46 9.66 -3.42 -3.74
CA VAL A 46 10.65 -3.96 -2.79
C VAL A 46 11.03 -2.90 -1.75
N TYR A 47 11.25 -1.65 -2.16
CA TYR A 47 11.60 -0.57 -1.25
C TYR A 47 10.48 -0.28 -0.23
N LEU A 48 9.24 -0.19 -0.69
CA LEU A 48 8.08 0.03 0.19
C LEU A 48 7.83 -1.15 1.12
N ALA A 49 8.04 -2.39 0.65
CA ALA A 49 7.93 -3.59 1.47
C ALA A 49 9.05 -3.69 2.50
N ALA A 50 10.27 -3.23 2.22
CA ALA A 50 11.38 -3.28 3.16
C ALA A 50 11.11 -2.47 4.45
N ILE A 51 10.44 -1.32 4.34
CA ILE A 51 10.15 -0.43 5.47
C ILE A 51 9.44 -1.14 6.64
N PRO A 52 8.27 -1.79 6.46
CA PRO A 52 7.58 -2.46 7.57
C PRO A 52 8.41 -3.59 8.19
N TYR A 53 9.22 -4.32 7.41
CA TYR A 53 10.10 -5.35 7.96
C TYR A 53 11.21 -4.77 8.83
N LEU A 54 11.85 -3.68 8.39
CA LEU A 54 12.88 -3.01 9.17
C LEU A 54 12.32 -2.42 10.46
N LEU A 55 11.14 -1.80 10.40
CA LEU A 55 10.47 -1.26 11.57
C LEU A 55 10.12 -2.36 12.59
N MET A 56 9.59 -3.49 12.14
CA MET A 56 9.29 -4.63 13.02
C MET A 56 10.55 -5.23 13.64
N GLY A 57 11.62 -5.41 12.84
CA GLY A 57 12.92 -5.86 13.36
C GLY A 57 13.50 -4.92 14.41
N GLY A 58 13.46 -3.61 14.15
CA GLY A 58 13.90 -2.58 15.10
C GLY A 58 13.09 -2.57 16.39
N LEU A 59 11.76 -2.69 16.29
CA LEU A 59 10.86 -2.77 17.44
C LEU A 59 11.18 -3.99 18.31
N ILE A 60 11.30 -5.18 17.69
CA ILE A 60 11.62 -6.42 18.39
C ILE A 60 12.97 -6.32 19.09
N TYR A 61 14.00 -5.80 18.39
CA TYR A 61 15.32 -5.59 18.97
C TYR A 61 15.29 -4.64 20.17
N PHE A 62 14.55 -3.54 20.07
CA PHE A 62 14.41 -2.57 21.17
C PHE A 62 13.74 -3.20 22.40
N ILE A 63 12.67 -3.98 22.19
CA ILE A 63 11.99 -4.72 23.27
C ILE A 63 12.95 -5.71 23.93
N TYR A 64 13.65 -6.53 23.12
CA TYR A 64 14.62 -7.50 23.63
C TYR A 64 15.70 -6.82 24.47
N ARG A 65 16.29 -5.73 23.97
CA ARG A 65 17.32 -4.97 24.68
C ARG A 65 16.80 -4.36 25.98
N SER A 66 15.58 -3.82 25.97
CA SER A 66 14.95 -3.26 27.17
C SER A 66 14.77 -4.31 28.27
N ARG A 67 14.26 -5.49 27.90
CA ARG A 67 14.04 -6.60 28.84
C ARG A 67 15.36 -7.17 29.39
N ARG A 68 16.43 -7.16 28.58
CA ARG A 68 17.76 -7.62 29.02
C ARG A 68 18.52 -6.62 29.90
N LYS A 69 18.15 -5.34 29.89
CA LYS A 69 18.73 -4.31 30.79
C LYS A 69 18.03 -4.25 32.14
N SER A 70 16.81 -4.77 32.23
CA SER A 70 15.99 -4.76 33.44
C SER A 70 16.11 -6.06 34.26
N SER A 71 16.92 -7.02 33.79
CA SER A 71 17.35 -8.21 34.50
C SER A 71 18.85 -8.13 34.73
#